data_AF-A0A517TKD4-F1
#
_entry.id   AF-A0A517TKD4-F1
#
_cell.length_a   1.000
_cell.length_b   1.000
_cell.length_c   1.000
_cell.angle_alpha   90.00
_cell.angle_beta   90.00
_cell.angle_gamma   90.00
#
_symmetry.space_group_name_H-M   'P 1'
#
loop_
_entity.id
_entity.type
_entity.pdbx_description
1 polymer ?
#
loop_
_entity_poly.entity_id
_entity_poly.type
_entity_poly.pdbx_seq_one_letter_code
_entity_poly.pdbx_strand_id
1 'polypeptide(L)'
;MNQAQITRVQSTWSVLAPSADQVAMLFYDRLLEIAPEWKRRLDDDLIAQGKQFMPKLSEGVRLLRADSSPPTSSGDDKMTAALLWTIEKGLAEDFTDEVREAWSSACEALSLETLQTASPDAA
;
A
#
# COMPACT_ATOMS: atom_id res chain seq x y z
N MET A 1 -14.81 -4.61 -2.46
CA MET A 1 -14.23 -3.49 -3.23
C MET A 1 -14.96 -3.38 -4.57
N ASN A 2 -15.47 -2.21 -4.94
CA ASN A 2 -16.27 -2.05 -6.16
C ASN A 2 -15.44 -1.52 -7.35
N GLN A 3 -15.97 -1.65 -8.58
CA GLN A 3 -15.31 -1.17 -9.81
C GLN A 3 -14.88 0.31 -9.72
N ALA A 4 -15.72 1.17 -9.15
CA ALA A 4 -15.40 2.58 -8.97
C ALA A 4 -14.17 2.81 -8.07
N GLN A 5 -14.03 2.02 -7.00
CA GLN A 5 -12.86 2.09 -6.11
C GLN A 5 -11.60 1.62 -6.83
N ILE A 6 -11.69 0.54 -7.61
CA ILE A 6 -10.56 0.04 -8.42
C ILE A 6 -10.08 1.11 -9.38
N THR A 7 -11.00 1.73 -10.13
CA THR A 7 -10.66 2.80 -11.06
C THR A 7 -10.00 3.98 -10.36
N ARG A 8 -10.45 4.36 -9.15
CA ARG A 8 -9.81 5.43 -8.37
C ARG A 8 -8.39 5.09 -7.96
N VAL A 9 -8.15 3.89 -7.44
CA VAL A 9 -6.81 3.44 -7.04
C VAL A 9 -5.88 3.41 -8.25
N GLN A 10 -6.32 2.85 -9.38
CA GLN A 10 -5.54 2.81 -10.61
C GLN A 10 -5.26 4.20 -11.20
N SER A 11 -6.25 5.08 -11.20
CA SER A 11 -6.11 6.45 -11.70
C SER A 11 -5.14 7.25 -10.86
N THR A 12 -5.27 7.20 -9.53
CA THR A 12 -4.38 7.91 -8.61
C THR A 12 -2.98 7.30 -8.58
N TRP A 13 -2.86 5.98 -8.69
CA TRP A 13 -1.56 5.32 -8.86
C TRP A 13 -0.86 5.76 -10.14
N SER A 14 -1.58 6.00 -11.23
CA SER A 14 -0.96 6.49 -12.48
C SER A 14 -0.34 7.89 -12.33
N VAL A 15 -0.87 8.71 -11.42
CA VAL A 15 -0.28 10.02 -11.06
C VAL A 15 0.96 9.83 -10.19
N LEU A 16 0.93 8.87 -9.27
CA LEU A 16 2.04 8.59 -8.34
C LEU A 16 3.17 7.76 -8.94
N ALA A 17 2.87 6.90 -9.92
CA ALA A 17 3.80 5.99 -10.60
C ALA A 17 5.08 6.66 -11.10
N PRO A 18 5.04 7.81 -11.81
CA PRO A 18 6.26 8.52 -12.21
C PRO A 18 7.10 9.02 -11.02
N SER A 19 6.49 9.19 -9.85
CA SER A 19 7.12 9.62 -8.60
C SER A 19 7.21 8.50 -7.56
N ALA A 20 7.08 7.23 -7.97
CA ALA A 20 7.00 6.09 -7.05
C ALA A 20 8.22 5.98 -6.12
N ASP A 21 9.41 6.37 -6.60
CA ASP A 21 10.64 6.37 -5.80
C ASP A 21 10.58 7.43 -4.67
N GLN A 22 10.06 8.62 -4.96
CA GLN A 22 9.85 9.68 -3.98
C GLN A 22 8.74 9.35 -2.98
N VAL A 23 7.64 8.78 -3.48
CA VAL A 23 6.53 8.26 -2.67
C VAL A 23 7.05 7.15 -1.75
N ALA A 24 7.92 6.26 -2.22
CA ALA A 24 8.53 5.22 -1.40
C ALA A 24 9.32 5.79 -0.23
N MET A 25 10.16 6.80 -0.48
CA MET A 25 10.93 7.44 0.57
C MET A 25 10.02 8.03 1.66
N LEU A 26 8.96 8.74 1.27
CA LEU A 26 7.98 9.30 2.20
C LEU A 26 7.23 8.21 2.99
N PHE A 27 6.90 7.10 2.33
CA PHE A 27 6.27 5.96 2.98
C PHE A 27 7.17 5.32 4.04
N TYR A 28 8.44 5.07 3.72
CA TYR A 28 9.38 4.49 4.68
C TYR A 28 9.64 5.42 5.86
N ASP A 29 9.83 6.71 5.58
CA ASP A 29 10.02 7.72 6.62
C ASP A 29 8.83 7.72 7.60
N ARG A 30 7.61 7.77 7.05
CA ARG A 30 6.38 7.76 7.85
C ARG A 30 6.17 6.46 8.61
N LEU A 31 6.44 5.31 7.98
CA LEU A 31 6.30 3.99 8.60
C LEU A 31 7.24 3.86 9.80
N LEU A 32 8.49 4.30 9.66
CA LEU A 32 9.48 4.27 10.74
C LEU A 32 9.15 5.26 11.86
N GLU A 33 8.48 6.38 11.54
CA GLU A 33 8.02 7.36 12.53
C GLU A 33 6.90 6.79 13.42
N ILE A 34 5.89 6.14 12.84
CA ILE A 34 4.75 5.58 13.58
C ILE A 34 5.00 4.18 14.16
N ALA A 35 5.97 3.47 13.58
CA ALA A 35 6.32 2.09 13.91
C ALA A 35 7.84 1.93 14.05
N PRO A 36 8.51 2.60 15.01
CA PRO A 36 9.96 2.51 15.16
C PRO A 36 10.45 1.09 15.53
N GLU A 37 9.56 0.24 16.02
CA GLU A 37 9.81 -1.20 16.25
C GLU A 37 10.12 -1.96 14.96
N TRP A 38 9.57 -1.51 13.83
CA TRP A 38 9.88 -2.06 12.51
C TRP A 38 11.37 -1.90 12.22
N LYS A 39 11.96 -0.75 12.58
CA LYS A 39 13.41 -0.49 12.43
C LYS A 39 14.31 -1.53 13.11
N ARG A 40 13.89 -2.12 14.23
CA ARG A 40 14.67 -3.17 14.92
C ARG A 40 14.46 -4.56 14.33
N ARG A 41 13.28 -4.81 13.77
CA ARG A 41 12.92 -6.09 13.16
C ARG A 41 13.41 -6.19 11.71
N LEU A 42 13.79 -5.05 11.14
CA LEU A 42 14.16 -4.83 9.76
C LEU A 42 15.60 -4.32 9.74
N ASP A 43 16.54 -5.25 9.64
CA ASP A 43 17.90 -4.97 9.16
C ASP A 43 17.86 -4.46 7.69
N ASP A 44 19.02 -4.30 7.05
CA ASP A 44 19.31 -3.68 5.71
C ASP A 44 18.29 -3.94 4.57
N ASP A 45 17.48 -5.00 4.68
CA ASP A 45 16.52 -5.48 3.70
C ASP A 45 15.32 -4.55 3.46
N LEU A 46 14.94 -3.62 4.33
CA LEU A 46 13.77 -2.76 4.07
C LEU A 46 13.95 -1.79 2.90
N ILE A 47 15.15 -1.23 2.74
CA ILE A 47 15.50 -0.35 1.61
C ILE A 47 15.49 -1.18 0.32
N ALA A 48 15.94 -2.44 0.39
CA ALA A 48 15.92 -3.38 -0.73
C ALA A 48 14.49 -3.89 -1.05
N GLN A 49 13.71 -4.25 -0.02
CA GLN A 49 12.30 -4.62 -0.10
C GLN A 49 11.47 -3.46 -0.57
N GLY A 50 11.81 -2.21 -0.25
CA GLY A 50 11.05 -1.06 -0.72
C GLY A 50 11.21 -0.75 -2.18
N LYS A 51 12.41 -1.00 -2.72
CA LYS A 51 12.63 -1.06 -4.17
C LYS A 51 11.82 -2.19 -4.82
N GLN A 52 11.50 -3.26 -4.10
CA GLN A 52 10.64 -4.36 -4.57
C GLN A 52 9.15 -4.12 -4.28
N PHE A 53 8.81 -3.27 -3.30
CA PHE A 53 7.46 -3.02 -2.85
C PHE A 53 6.68 -2.21 -3.89
N MET A 54 7.29 -1.15 -4.43
CA MET A 54 6.64 -0.31 -5.45
C MET A 54 6.26 -1.05 -6.75
N PRO A 55 7.13 -1.90 -7.35
CA PRO A 55 6.71 -2.70 -8.50
C PRO A 55 5.66 -3.75 -8.13
N LYS A 56 5.72 -4.36 -6.94
CA LYS A 56 4.68 -5.29 -6.46
C LYS A 56 3.35 -4.59 -6.20
N LEU A 57 3.37 -3.40 -5.62
CA LEU A 57 2.22 -2.54 -5.40
C LEU A 57 1.60 -2.14 -6.74
N SER A 58 2.42 -1.75 -7.72
CA SER A 58 1.95 -1.46 -9.09
C SER A 58 1.22 -2.65 -9.70
N GLU A 59 1.78 -3.85 -9.53
CA GLU A 59 1.19 -5.06 -10.09
C GLU A 59 -0.10 -5.43 -9.36
N GLY A 60 -0.10 -5.38 -8.03
CA GLY A 60 -1.29 -5.64 -7.23
C GLY A 60 -2.42 -4.65 -7.55
N VAL A 61 -2.12 -3.35 -7.70
CA VAL A 61 -3.08 -2.32 -8.13
C VAL A 61 -3.68 -2.65 -9.51
N ARG A 62 -2.87 -3.22 -10.41
CA ARG A 62 -3.32 -3.66 -11.73
C ARG A 62 -4.20 -4.92 -11.67
N LEU A 63 -3.93 -5.81 -10.72
CA LEU A 63 -4.66 -7.07 -10.53
C LEU A 63 -5.94 -6.94 -9.69
N LEU A 64 -6.16 -5.79 -9.06
CA LEU A 64 -7.37 -5.50 -8.27
C LEU A 64 -8.64 -5.83 -9.06
N ARG A 65 -9.51 -6.66 -8.46
CA ARG A 65 -10.77 -7.14 -9.05
C ARG A 65 -11.97 -6.79 -8.19
N ALA A 66 -13.13 -6.57 -8.82
CA ALA A 66 -14.38 -6.18 -8.15
C ALA A 66 -14.92 -7.26 -7.20
N ASP A 67 -14.48 -8.51 -7.38
CA ASP A 67 -14.75 -9.64 -6.50
C ASP A 67 -13.71 -9.72 -5.36
N SER A 68 -13.52 -8.62 -4.63
CA SER A 68 -12.81 -8.62 -3.34
C SER A 68 -13.84 -8.34 -2.26
N SER A 69 -14.02 -9.29 -1.33
CA SER A 69 -14.95 -9.18 -0.19
C SER A 69 -14.70 -7.89 0.60
N PRO A 70 -15.73 -7.26 1.21
CA PRO A 70 -15.50 -6.15 2.14
C PRO A 70 -14.58 -6.60 3.28
N PRO A 71 -13.74 -5.69 3.80
CA PRO A 71 -12.81 -6.03 4.87
C PRO A 71 -13.55 -6.35 6.16
N THR A 72 -13.25 -7.50 6.74
CA THR A 72 -13.62 -7.87 8.11
C THR A 72 -12.40 -7.79 9.02
N SER A 73 -11.81 -6.61 9.20
CA SER A 73 -10.91 -6.33 10.32
C SER A 73 -10.63 -4.84 10.45
N SER A 74 -10.47 -4.40 11.69
CA SER A 74 -10.14 -3.02 12.04
C SER A 74 -8.83 -2.59 11.37
N GLY A 75 -8.91 -1.54 10.56
CA GLY A 75 -7.81 -0.92 9.80
C GLY A 75 -6.76 -0.21 10.66
N ASP A 76 -6.18 -0.90 11.64
CA ASP A 76 -5.09 -0.39 12.49
C ASP A 76 -3.71 -0.90 12.02
N ASP A 77 -3.58 -1.28 10.74
CA ASP A 77 -2.28 -1.64 10.21
C ASP A 77 -1.46 -0.35 9.98
N LYS A 78 -0.37 -0.21 10.74
CA LYS A 78 0.56 0.93 10.63
C LYS A 78 1.08 1.07 9.20
N MET A 79 1.24 -0.02 8.46
CA MET A 79 1.63 0.03 7.05
C MET A 79 0.57 0.69 6.18
N THR A 80 -0.71 0.33 6.35
CA THR A 80 -1.83 0.97 5.65
C THR A 80 -1.94 2.46 6.01
N ALA A 81 -1.76 2.80 7.29
CA ALA A 81 -1.77 4.20 7.73
C ALA A 81 -0.63 5.03 7.10
N ALA A 82 0.59 4.48 7.04
CA ALA A 82 1.73 5.13 6.38
C ALA A 82 1.50 5.26 4.87
N LEU A 83 0.96 4.24 4.21
CA LEU A 83 0.70 4.26 2.77
C LEU A 83 -0.34 5.33 2.42
N LEU A 84 -1.46 5.36 3.14
CA LEU A 84 -2.51 6.38 2.96
C LEU A 84 -1.98 7.80 3.16
N TRP A 85 -1.16 8.01 4.19
CA TRP A 85 -0.52 9.32 4.42
C TRP A 85 0.41 9.71 3.27
N THR A 86 1.14 8.75 2.71
CA THR A 86 2.06 9.00 1.59
C THR A 86 1.31 9.38 0.32
N ILE A 87 0.22 8.67 0.04
CA ILE A 87 -0.68 8.94 -1.07
C ILE A 87 -1.32 10.33 -0.92
N GLU A 88 -1.74 10.69 0.29
CA GLU A 88 -2.21 12.05 0.62
C GLU A 88 -1.15 13.11 0.28
N LYS A 89 0.12 12.87 0.62
CA LYS A 89 1.21 13.81 0.29
C LYS A 89 1.52 13.87 -1.20
N GLY A 90 1.43 12.75 -1.92
CA GLY A 90 1.71 12.69 -3.35
C GLY A 90 0.59 13.26 -4.23
N LEU A 91 -0.67 13.08 -3.82
CA LEU A 91 -1.85 13.56 -4.55
C LEU A 91 -2.30 14.96 -4.11
N ALA A 92 -1.97 15.37 -2.88
CA ALA A 92 -2.37 16.64 -2.29
C ALA A 92 -3.88 16.92 -2.44
N GLU A 93 -4.28 17.83 -3.32
CA GLU A 93 -5.67 18.21 -3.57
C GLU A 93 -6.50 17.13 -4.28
N ASP A 94 -5.86 16.16 -4.95
CA ASP A 94 -6.53 15.03 -5.60
C ASP A 94 -6.92 13.92 -4.59
N PHE A 95 -6.44 14.02 -3.34
CA PHE A 95 -6.75 13.06 -2.28
C PHE A 95 -8.11 13.36 -1.62
N THR A 96 -9.14 12.69 -2.11
CA THR A 96 -10.51 12.78 -1.57
C THR A 96 -10.81 11.64 -0.59
N ASP A 97 -11.85 11.78 0.25
CA ASP A 97 -12.34 10.69 1.11
C ASP A 97 -12.60 9.40 0.33
N GLU A 98 -13.13 9.55 -0.87
CA GLU A 98 -13.40 8.46 -1.79
C GLU A 98 -12.13 7.73 -2.28
N VAL A 99 -11.03 8.46 -2.48
CA VAL A 99 -9.71 7.89 -2.80
C VAL A 99 -9.13 7.22 -1.56
N ARG A 100 -9.26 7.83 -0.38
CA ARG A 100 -8.82 7.26 0.90
C ARG A 100 -9.48 5.92 1.18
N GLU A 101 -10.81 5.82 1.04
CA GLU A 101 -11.55 4.58 1.25
C GLU A 101 -11.13 3.50 0.25
N ALA A 102 -10.97 3.88 -1.03
CA ALA A 102 -10.56 2.96 -2.08
C ALA A 102 -9.15 2.40 -1.82
N TRP A 103 -8.19 3.25 -1.43
CA TRP A 103 -6.84 2.82 -1.07
C TRP A 103 -6.78 2.00 0.22
N SER A 104 -7.64 2.30 1.20
CA SER A 104 -7.74 1.50 2.43
C SER A 104 -8.15 0.07 2.09
N SER A 105 -9.23 -0.11 1.32
CA SER A 105 -9.66 -1.44 0.86
C SER A 105 -8.62 -2.13 -0.03
N ALA A 106 -7.93 -1.38 -0.90
CA ALA A 106 -6.88 -1.96 -1.74
C ALA A 106 -5.71 -2.47 -0.91
N CYS A 107 -5.26 -1.70 0.08
CA CYS A 107 -4.14 -2.09 0.93
C CYS A 107 -4.44 -3.38 1.70
N GLU A 108 -5.67 -3.56 2.19
CA GLU A 108 -6.09 -4.80 2.83
C GLU A 108 -6.09 -6.00 1.87
N ALA A 109 -6.55 -5.79 0.63
CA ALA A 109 -6.49 -6.83 -0.41
C ALA A 109 -5.03 -7.22 -0.77
N LEU A 110 -4.13 -6.24 -0.81
CA LEU A 110 -2.72 -6.42 -1.16
C LEU A 110 -1.88 -7.04 -0.03
N SER A 111 -2.18 -6.69 1.23
CA SER A 111 -1.53 -7.28 2.41
C SER A 111 -1.78 -8.80 2.49
N LEU A 112 -2.95 -9.28 2.06
CA LEU A 112 -3.27 -10.71 2.04
C LEU A 112 -2.34 -11.51 1.12
N GLU A 113 -2.03 -10.98 -0.06
CA GLU A 113 -1.21 -11.65 -1.08
C GLU A 113 0.28 -11.67 -0.69
N THR A 114 0.75 -10.63 -0.02
CA THR A 114 2.13 -10.54 0.49
C THR A 114 2.38 -11.55 1.62
N LEU A 115 1.40 -11.76 2.51
CA LEU A 115 1.45 -12.77 3.57
C LEU A 115 1.30 -14.21 3.02
N GLN A 116 0.47 -14.43 2.00
CA GLN A 116 0.33 -15.75 1.37
C GLN A 116 1.57 -16.18 0.57
N THR A 117 2.27 -15.24 -0.07
CA THR A 117 3.50 -15.54 -0.82
C THR A 117 4.73 -15.65 0.11
N ALA A 118 4.65 -15.06 1.31
CA ALA A 118 5.71 -15.13 2.33
C ALA A 118 5.57 -16.34 3.27
N SER A 119 4.51 -17.15 3.16
CA SER A 119 4.54 -18.49 3.74
C SER A 119 5.57 -19.31 2.97
N PRO A 120 6.69 -19.75 3.59
CA PRO A 120 7.39 -20.87 3.02
C PRO A 120 6.39 -22.02 3.04
N ASP A 121 6.10 -22.55 1.85
CA ASP A 121 5.47 -23.85 1.69
C ASP A 121 6.11 -24.79 2.72
N ALA A 122 5.30 -25.25 3.67
CA ALA A 122 5.72 -26.22 4.67
C ALA A 122 6.00 -27.53 3.93
N ALA A 123 7.26 -27.73 3.57
CA ALA A 123 7.81 -29.00 3.15
C ALA A 123 7.79 -30.03 4.29
#